data_AF-A0A0D8L3L7-F1
#
_entry.id   AF-A0A0D8L3L7-F1
#
_cell.length_a   1.000
_cell.length_b   1.000
_cell.length_c   1.000
_cell.angle_alpha   90.00
_cell.angle_beta   90.00
_cell.angle_gamma   90.00
#
_symmetry.space_group_name_H-M   'P 1'
#
loop_
_entity.id
_entity.type
_entity.pdbx_description
1 polymer ?
#
loop_
_entity_poly.entity_id
_entity_poly.type
_entity_poly.pdbx_seq_one_letter_code
_entity_poly.pdbx_strand_id
1 'polypeptide(L)'
;MTRKTFSPDQKIVSALLVSVCRFLTGIRAKQNAPLPEGKPCIYYANHSSHLDGLVIWSCLNNAARKHVHPVAAQDYWDKTRFRRYIAKRIFGAVLIARGKKPNRQQRMNSRKPPRRRIRWM
;
A
#
# COMPACT_ATOMS: atom_id res chain seq x y z
N MET A 1 6.57 2.23 -24.77
CA MET A 1 6.95 1.57 -23.50
C MET A 1 8.25 2.16 -22.99
N THR A 2 8.19 3.13 -22.09
CA THR A 2 9.37 3.79 -21.51
C THR A 2 10.05 2.87 -20.50
N ARG A 3 11.28 2.41 -20.80
CA ARG A 3 12.09 1.64 -19.85
C ARG A 3 12.43 2.55 -18.67
N LYS A 4 11.80 2.34 -17.50
CA LYS A 4 12.25 2.99 -16.26
C LYS A 4 13.60 2.39 -15.86
N THR A 5 14.67 3.14 -16.09
CA THR A 5 16.02 2.82 -15.63
C THR A 5 16.13 3.18 -14.16
N PHE A 6 16.18 2.17 -13.29
CA PHE A 6 16.47 2.38 -11.87
C PHE A 6 17.90 2.88 -11.71
N SER A 7 18.04 3.99 -10.97
CA SER A 7 19.33 4.54 -10.58
C SER A 7 20.08 3.53 -9.68
N PRO A 8 21.42 3.45 -9.71
CA PRO A 8 22.19 2.42 -9.00
C PRO A 8 21.88 2.35 -7.50
N ASP A 9 21.68 3.50 -6.87
CA ASP A 9 21.29 3.65 -5.46
C ASP A 9 19.98 2.94 -5.15
N GLN A 10 18.98 3.02 -6.02
CA GLN A 10 17.70 2.36 -5.80
C GLN A 10 17.83 0.83 -5.86
N LYS A 11 18.72 0.29 -6.71
CA LYS A 11 18.97 -1.16 -6.78
C LYS A 11 19.59 -1.66 -5.49
N ILE A 12 20.57 -0.93 -4.95
CA ILE A 12 21.24 -1.26 -3.69
C ILE A 12 20.26 -1.20 -2.53
N VAL A 13 19.51 -0.10 -2.39
CA VAL A 13 18.51 0.06 -1.33
C VAL A 13 17.42 -1.01 -1.43
N SER A 14 16.96 -1.33 -2.64
CA SER A 14 15.99 -2.40 -2.88
C SER A 14 16.54 -3.76 -2.46
N ALA A 15 17.77 -4.09 -2.85
CA ALA A 15 18.43 -5.34 -2.50
C ALA A 15 18.61 -5.45 -0.98
N LEU A 16 19.05 -4.38 -0.32
CA LEU A 16 19.18 -4.31 1.13
C LEU A 16 17.83 -4.51 1.83
N LEU A 17 16.80 -3.80 1.41
CA LEU A 17 15.44 -3.94 1.97
C LEU A 17 14.91 -5.36 1.82
N VAL A 18 15.09 -5.97 0.63
CA VAL A 18 14.68 -7.36 0.40
C VAL A 18 15.49 -8.31 1.29
N SER A 19 16.81 -8.12 1.39
CA SER A 19 17.68 -8.97 2.21
C SER A 19 17.30 -8.89 3.68
N VAL A 20 17.16 -7.69 4.23
CA VAL A 20 16.73 -7.46 5.62
C VAL A 20 15.33 -8.03 5.85
N CYS A 21 14.39 -7.80 4.94
CA CYS A 21 13.04 -8.33 5.06
C CYS A 21 13.03 -9.86 5.09
N ARG A 22 13.76 -10.52 4.18
CA ARG A 22 13.86 -11.99 4.14
C ARG A 22 14.60 -12.56 5.33
N PHE A 23 15.62 -11.86 5.82
CA PHE A 23 16.38 -12.22 7.02
C PHE A 23 15.49 -12.17 8.27
N LEU A 24 14.76 -11.07 8.47
CA LEU A 24 13.91 -10.89 9.64
C LEU A 24 12.66 -11.79 9.63
N THR A 25 12.08 -12.03 8.46
CA THR A 25 10.83 -12.81 8.34
C THR A 25 11.06 -14.29 8.06
N GLY A 26 12.28 -14.70 7.70
CA GLY A 26 12.59 -16.06 7.27
C GLY A 26 11.81 -16.52 6.04
N ILE A 27 11.19 -15.59 5.28
CA ILE A 27 10.19 -15.97 4.29
C ILE A 27 10.82 -16.69 3.08
N ARG A 28 10.20 -17.80 2.71
CA ARG A 28 10.52 -18.54 1.49
C ARG A 28 9.35 -18.42 0.53
N ALA A 29 9.55 -17.64 -0.53
CA ALA A 29 8.57 -17.52 -1.61
C ALA A 29 8.50 -18.84 -2.37
N LYS A 30 7.42 -19.61 -2.18
CA LYS A 30 7.11 -20.76 -3.02
C LYS A 30 6.09 -20.33 -4.06
N GLN A 31 6.54 -20.20 -5.30
CA GLN A 31 5.68 -19.86 -6.41
C GLN A 31 5.16 -21.16 -7.03
N ASN A 32 3.89 -21.48 -6.79
CA ASN A 32 3.28 -22.72 -7.25
C ASN A 32 2.78 -22.64 -8.71
N ALA A 33 2.71 -21.43 -9.30
CA ALA A 33 2.25 -21.22 -10.67
C ALA A 33 3.13 -20.18 -11.37
N PRO A 34 3.35 -20.29 -12.70
CA PRO A 34 4.08 -19.28 -13.46
C PRO A 34 3.40 -17.91 -13.33
N LEU A 35 4.20 -16.83 -13.27
CA LEU A 35 3.63 -15.48 -13.41
C LEU A 35 3.02 -15.36 -14.80
N PRO A 36 1.81 -14.79 -14.94
CA PRO A 36 1.28 -14.45 -16.25
C PRO A 36 2.15 -13.36 -16.87
N GLU A 37 2.94 -13.73 -17.88
CA GLU A 37 3.77 -12.79 -18.61
C GLU A 37 2.90 -11.89 -19.50
N GLY A 38 3.18 -10.59 -19.49
CA GLY A 38 2.52 -9.62 -20.37
C GLY A 38 1.06 -9.30 -20.06
N LYS A 39 0.46 -9.86 -19.00
CA LYS A 39 -0.93 -9.58 -18.59
C LYS A 39 -0.97 -8.81 -17.27
N PRO A 40 -1.94 -7.88 -17.08
CA PRO A 40 -2.18 -7.28 -15.77
C PRO A 40 -2.46 -8.36 -14.73
N CYS A 41 -1.73 -8.34 -13.62
CA CYS A 41 -1.87 -9.29 -12.53
C CYS A 41 -2.08 -8.52 -11.22
N ILE A 42 -3.07 -8.95 -10.43
CA ILE A 42 -3.37 -8.36 -9.12
C ILE A 42 -2.92 -9.35 -8.05
N TYR A 43 -1.95 -8.92 -7.23
CA TYR A 43 -1.54 -9.65 -6.03
C TYR A 43 -2.29 -9.11 -4.82
N TYR A 44 -2.87 -10.00 -4.03
CA TYR A 44 -3.51 -9.68 -2.76
C TYR A 44 -3.04 -10.64 -1.67
N ALA A 45 -3.04 -10.18 -0.43
CA ALA A 45 -2.83 -11.02 0.75
C ALA A 45 -3.76 -10.57 1.88
N ASN A 46 -3.98 -11.47 2.84
CA ASN A 46 -4.69 -11.11 4.06
C ASN A 46 -3.89 -10.02 4.79
N HIS A 47 -4.56 -8.90 5.09
CA HIS A 47 -3.95 -7.73 5.68
C HIS A 47 -3.80 -7.93 7.18
N SER A 48 -2.73 -8.62 7.57
CA SER A 48 -2.43 -8.93 8.97
C SER A 48 -1.42 -7.93 9.55
N SER A 49 -0.61 -7.28 8.70
CA SER A 49 0.39 -6.29 9.11
C SER A 49 0.69 -5.24 8.04
N HIS A 50 1.34 -4.15 8.44
CA HIS A 50 1.86 -3.13 7.51
C HIS A 50 3.08 -3.65 6.70
N LEU A 51 3.73 -4.72 7.17
CA LEU A 51 4.91 -5.30 6.53
C LEU A 51 4.54 -6.24 5.39
N ASP A 52 3.30 -6.73 5.34
CA ASP A 52 2.85 -7.72 4.33
C ASP A 52 3.12 -7.25 2.90
N GLY A 53 2.91 -5.95 2.63
CA GLY A 53 3.21 -5.37 1.32
C GLY A 53 4.70 -5.41 0.96
N LEU A 54 5.59 -5.14 1.94
CA LEU A 54 7.03 -5.24 1.76
C LEU A 54 7.45 -6.70 1.55
N VAL A 55 6.85 -7.61 2.33
CA VAL A 55 7.11 -9.04 2.26
C VAL A 55 6.76 -9.58 0.88
N ILE A 56 5.56 -9.31 0.37
CA ILE A 56 5.16 -9.69 -1.00
C ILE A 56 6.14 -9.10 -2.01
N TRP A 57 6.46 -7.81 -1.89
CA TRP A 57 7.38 -7.15 -2.80
C TRP A 57 8.78 -7.79 -2.80
N SER A 58 9.23 -8.27 -1.63
CA SER A 58 10.51 -8.98 -1.47
C SER A 58 10.55 -10.36 -2.14
N CYS A 59 9.39 -10.97 -2.34
CA CYS A 59 9.24 -12.25 -3.03
C CYS A 59 9.30 -12.11 -4.56
N LEU A 60 9.08 -10.90 -5.09
CA LEU A 60 9.07 -10.66 -6.54
C LEU A 60 10.51 -10.60 -7.11
N ASN A 61 10.66 -11.09 -8.34
CA ASN A 61 11.91 -10.95 -9.09
C ASN A 61 12.18 -9.47 -9.44
N ASN A 62 13.44 -9.12 -9.75
CA ASN A 62 13.84 -7.73 -9.99
C ASN A 62 13.15 -7.13 -11.23
N ALA A 63 12.75 -7.94 -12.21
CA ALA A 63 12.01 -7.48 -13.37
C ALA A 63 10.56 -7.09 -12.99
N ALA A 64 9.84 -7.96 -12.27
CA ALA A 64 8.47 -7.74 -11.82
C ALA A 64 8.36 -6.55 -10.85
N ARG A 65 9.33 -6.36 -9.96
CA ARG A 65 9.36 -5.20 -9.05
C ARG A 65 9.33 -3.85 -9.76
N LYS A 66 9.78 -3.76 -11.01
CA LYS A 66 9.72 -2.53 -11.82
C LYS A 66 8.31 -2.21 -12.33
N HIS A 67 7.46 -3.22 -12.43
CA HIS A 67 6.12 -3.13 -12.99
C HIS A 67 5.02 -3.21 -11.92
N VAL A 68 5.35 -3.66 -10.71
CA VAL A 68 4.41 -3.72 -9.60
C VAL A 68 4.33 -2.37 -8.90
N HIS A 69 3.12 -1.82 -8.86
CA HIS A 69 2.80 -0.57 -8.18
C HIS A 69 1.93 -0.87 -6.96
N PRO A 70 2.51 -0.94 -5.75
CA PRO A 70 1.72 -1.22 -4.56
C PRO A 70 0.78 -0.04 -4.28
N VAL A 71 -0.44 -0.37 -3.90
CA VAL A 71 -1.45 0.62 -3.49
C VAL A 71 -1.29 0.86 -2.00
N ALA A 72 -1.02 2.12 -1.65
CA ALA A 72 -0.62 2.51 -0.31
C ALA A 72 -1.51 3.66 0.20
N ALA A 73 -1.86 3.63 1.48
CA ALA A 73 -2.69 4.67 2.10
C ALA A 73 -1.86 5.93 2.35
N GLN A 74 -2.26 7.07 1.79
CA GLN A 74 -1.49 8.31 1.90
C GLN A 74 -1.34 8.78 3.35
N ASP A 75 -2.38 8.62 4.16
CA ASP A 75 -2.42 8.96 5.59
C ASP A 75 -1.35 8.24 6.43
N TYR A 76 -0.90 7.06 6.01
CA TYR A 76 0.15 6.31 6.69
C TYR A 76 1.54 6.59 6.11
N TRP A 77 1.67 6.57 4.78
CA TRP A 77 2.96 6.66 4.09
C TRP A 77 3.48 8.09 3.94
N ASP A 78 2.60 9.09 4.04
CA ASP A 78 2.96 10.49 3.90
C ASP A 78 3.40 11.14 5.22
N LYS A 79 3.30 10.43 6.35
CA LYS A 79 3.63 10.92 7.70
C LYS A 79 5.11 11.24 7.91
N THR A 80 6.03 10.49 7.30
CA THR A 80 7.48 10.69 7.51
C THR A 80 8.23 10.72 6.19
N ARG A 81 9.29 11.56 6.12
CA ARG A 81 10.13 11.73 4.91
C ARG A 81 10.72 10.40 4.44
N PHE A 82 11.12 9.54 5.38
CA PHE A 82 11.66 8.20 5.08
C PHE A 82 10.61 7.26 4.45
N ARG A 83 9.40 7.18 5.02
CA ARG A 83 8.31 6.36 4.45
C ARG A 83 7.89 6.86 3.08
N ARG A 84 7.81 8.19 2.91
CA ARG A 84 7.52 8.83 1.62
C ARG A 84 8.58 8.52 0.57
N TYR A 85 9.85 8.55 0.96
CA TYR A 85 10.97 8.19 0.09
C TYR A 85 10.87 6.73 -0.36
N ILE A 86 10.65 5.80 0.57
CA ILE A 86 10.50 4.37 0.26
C ILE A 86 9.29 4.15 -0.67
N ALA A 87 8.12 4.68 -0.32
CA ALA A 87 6.91 4.50 -1.11
C ALA A 87 7.05 5.04 -2.53
N LYS A 88 7.54 6.28 -2.69
CA LYS A 88 7.60 6.94 -4.02
C LYS A 88 8.81 6.48 -4.84
N ARG A 89 9.99 6.39 -4.22
CA ARG A 89 11.26 6.18 -4.93
C ARG A 89 11.65 4.71 -5.06
N ILE A 90 11.31 3.87 -4.07
CA ILE A 90 11.67 2.45 -4.09
C ILE A 90 10.54 1.62 -4.69
N PHE A 91 9.31 1.81 -4.20
CA PHE A 91 8.17 1.02 -4.68
C PHE A 91 7.41 1.63 -5.85
N GLY A 92 7.53 2.94 -6.08
CA GLY A 92 6.66 3.62 -7.05
C GLY A 92 5.18 3.42 -6.72
N ALA A 93 4.85 3.49 -5.42
CA ALA A 93 3.53 3.22 -4.88
C ALA A 93 2.50 4.26 -5.30
N VAL A 94 1.27 3.81 -5.56
CA VAL A 94 0.12 4.67 -5.78
C VAL A 94 -0.47 5.02 -4.42
N LEU A 95 -0.31 6.29 -4.02
CA LEU A 95 -0.80 6.80 -2.74
C LEU A 95 -2.26 7.22 -2.89
N ILE A 96 -3.16 6.53 -2.17
CA ILE A 96 -4.58 6.86 -2.16
C ILE A 96 -4.90 7.68 -0.92
N ALA A 97 -5.44 8.88 -1.13
CA ALA A 97 -6.00 9.71 -0.09
C ALA A 97 -7.31 9.07 0.43
N ARG A 98 -7.28 8.52 1.64
CA ARG A 98 -8.51 8.11 2.32
C ARG A 98 -9.13 9.39 2.91
N GLY A 99 -10.10 9.96 2.20
CA GLY A 99 -10.91 11.06 2.75
C GLY A 99 -11.46 10.66 4.12
N LYS A 100 -11.43 11.58 5.10
CA LYS A 100 -12.06 11.34 6.41
C LYS A 100 -13.46 10.79 6.15
N LYS A 101 -13.72 9.54 6.54
CA LYS A 101 -15.08 9.00 6.52
C LYS A 101 -15.93 10.01 7.29
N PRO A 102 -17.02 10.57 6.72
CA PRO A 102 -17.89 11.43 7.49
C PRO A 102 -18.28 10.66 8.74
N ASN A 103 -18.04 11.26 9.91
CA ASN A 103 -18.25 10.61 11.18
C ASN A 103 -19.68 10.07 11.19
N ARG A 104 -19.87 8.77 11.46
CA ARG A 104 -21.20 8.14 11.44
C ARG A 104 -22.17 8.90 12.37
N GLN A 105 -21.64 9.50 13.44
CA GLN A 105 -22.35 10.43 14.32
C GLN A 105 -22.92 11.66 13.59
N GLN A 106 -22.16 12.26 12.68
CA GLN A 106 -22.53 13.47 11.93
C GLN A 106 -23.67 13.19 10.95
N ARG A 107 -23.64 12.00 10.32
CA ARG A 107 -24.69 11.52 9.41
C ARG A 107 -25.96 11.06 10.15
N MET A 108 -25.85 10.65 11.41
CA MET A 108 -27.01 10.35 12.27
C MET A 108 -27.63 11.61 12.86
N ASN A 109 -26.83 12.62 13.22
CA ASN A 109 -27.33 13.90 13.72
C ASN A 109 -28.07 14.72 12.65
N SER A 110 -27.64 14.65 11.38
CA SER A 110 -28.34 15.31 10.27
C SER A 110 -29.67 14.67 9.87
N ARG A 111 -29.94 13.44 10.36
CA ARG A 111 -31.19 12.70 10.11
C ARG A 111 -32.21 12.84 11.22
N LYS A 112 -31.89 13.51 12.33
CA LYS A 112 -32.87 13.73 13.40
C LYS A 112 -33.85 14.80 12.94
N PRO A 113 -35.16 14.50 12.83
CA PRO A 113 -36.15 15.52 12.54
C PRO A 113 -36.15 16.58 13.66
N PRO A 114 -36.48 17.84 13.35
CA PRO A 114 -36.55 18.89 14.36
C PRO A 114 -37.52 18.46 15.46
N ARG A 115 -37.08 18.47 16.72
CA ARG A 115 -37.95 18.19 17.87
C ARG A 115 -39.04 19.25 17.90
N ARG A 116 -40.23 18.92 17.39
CA ARG A 116 -41.44 19.69 17.63
C ARG A 116 -41.72 19.65 19.13
N ARG A 117 -41.44 20.77 19.79
CA ARG A 117 -41.75 20.97 21.21
C ARG A 117 -43.24 21.25 21.28
N ILE A 118 -44.04 20.20 21.52
CA ILE A 118 -45.47 20.32 21.74
C ILE A 118 -45.64 21.05 23.08
N ARG A 119 -46.17 22.27 23.02
CA ARG A 119 -46.54 23.08 24.18
C ARG A 119 -48.02 22.81 24.44
N TRP A 120 -48.33 22.16 25.56
CA TRP A 120 -49.70 21.98 26.03
C TRP A 120 -50.15 23.24 26.78
N MET A 121 -51.38 23.70 26.51
CA MET A 121 -52.15 24.68 27.28
C MET A 121 -53.27 23.96 28.01
#